data_AF-A0A3C0MDJ6-F1
#
_entry.id   AF-A0A3C0MDJ6-F1
#
_cell.length_a   1.000
_cell.length_b   1.000
_cell.length_c   1.000
_cell.angle_alpha   90.00
_cell.angle_beta   90.00
_cell.angle_gamma   90.00
#
_symmetry.space_group_name_H-M   'P 1'
#
loop_
_entity.id
_entity.type
_entity.pdbx_description
1 polymer ?
#
loop_
_entity_poly.entity_id
_entity_poly.type
_entity_poly.pdbx_seq_one_letter_code
_entity_poly.pdbx_strand_id
1 'polypeptide(L)'
;MTARISFFPVGCGDMALVRTDAGRFILIDVNIRQAADNADDDTPDVARQLKERLPRDASGRPYVHAMMLTHPDKDHCSGLLRHFHLGPVSSYQKGSGKIIIREMWSSPTVFRRAQKKTFDLCPDAKAWATEARRRVAQYRNLGYCPDQERILILGQDVDGKT
;
A
#
# COMPACT_ATOMS: atom_id res chain seq x y z
N MET A 1 -24.29 2.83 4.52
CA MET A 1 -23.77 1.76 3.65
C MET A 1 -23.38 0.58 4.54
N THR A 2 -23.44 -0.65 4.04
CA THR A 2 -23.02 -1.83 4.83
C THR A 2 -21.51 -1.99 4.81
N ALA A 3 -20.90 -2.20 5.98
CA ALA A 3 -19.49 -2.56 6.07
C ALA A 3 -19.24 -3.92 5.39
N ARG A 4 -18.11 -4.07 4.70
CA ARG A 4 -17.77 -5.28 3.95
C ARG A 4 -16.27 -5.52 3.98
N ILE A 5 -15.87 -6.77 4.09
CA ILE A 5 -14.49 -7.21 3.85
C ILE A 5 -14.49 -8.05 2.57
N SER A 6 -13.53 -7.81 1.68
CA SER A 6 -13.34 -8.57 0.44
C SER A 6 -11.95 -9.19 0.45
N PHE A 7 -11.87 -10.51 0.29
CA PHE A 7 -10.61 -11.25 0.14
C PHE A 7 -10.36 -11.51 -1.33
N PHE A 8 -9.16 -11.21 -1.82
CA PHE A 8 -8.83 -11.41 -3.23
C PHE A 8 -8.13 -12.76 -3.46
N PRO A 9 -8.40 -13.43 -4.59
CA PRO A 9 -7.80 -14.72 -4.91
C PRO A 9 -6.36 -14.57 -5.41
N VAL A 10 -5.42 -14.31 -4.50
CA VAL A 10 -4.02 -14.04 -4.84
C VAL A 10 -3.12 -15.28 -4.85
N GLY A 11 -3.60 -16.41 -4.34
CA GLY A 11 -2.83 -17.65 -4.21
C GLY A 11 -2.17 -17.74 -2.84
N CYS A 12 -0.83 -17.77 -2.81
CA CYS A 12 -0.05 -17.67 -1.56
C CYS A 12 0.00 -16.22 -1.08
N GLY A 13 0.00 -16.00 0.24
CA GLY A 13 -0.05 -14.67 0.85
C GLY A 13 -1.45 -14.04 0.82
N ASP A 14 -1.53 -12.76 1.20
CA ASP A 14 -2.79 -12.12 1.54
C ASP A 14 -3.06 -10.83 0.74
N MET A 15 -4.36 -10.55 0.54
CA MET A 15 -4.84 -9.27 0.07
C MET A 15 -6.32 -9.11 0.43
N ALA A 16 -6.63 -8.10 1.25
CA ALA A 16 -7.99 -7.84 1.72
C ALA A 16 -8.36 -6.35 1.65
N LEU A 17 -9.56 -6.05 1.16
CA LEU A 17 -10.12 -4.69 1.15
C LEU A 17 -11.28 -4.60 2.15
N VAL A 18 -11.10 -3.76 3.16
CA VAL A 18 -12.14 -3.38 4.11
C VAL A 18 -12.84 -2.12 3.61
N ARG A 19 -14.15 -2.20 3.41
CA ARG A 19 -15.04 -1.06 3.21
C ARG A 19 -15.81 -0.81 4.50
N THR A 20 -15.67 0.38 5.08
CA THR A 20 -16.44 0.76 6.26
C THR A 20 -17.84 1.23 5.87
N ASP A 21 -18.75 1.24 6.84
CA ASP A 21 -20.09 1.84 6.72
C ASP A 21 -20.07 3.34 6.39
N ALA A 22 -19.01 4.04 6.83
CA ALA A 22 -18.66 5.42 6.50
C ALA A 22 -18.06 5.60 5.09
N GLY A 23 -18.03 4.56 4.25
CA GLY A 23 -17.52 4.63 2.88
C GLY A 23 -16.00 4.78 2.78
N ARG A 24 -15.25 4.38 3.82
CA ARG A 24 -13.78 4.34 3.79
C ARG A 24 -13.29 2.99 3.27
N PHE A 25 -12.11 2.99 2.67
CA PHE A 25 -11.50 1.84 2.01
C PHE A 25 -10.09 1.64 2.55
N ILE A 26 -9.85 0.53 3.22
CA ILE A 26 -8.58 0.17 3.84
C ILE A 26 -8.08 -1.11 3.15
N LEU A 27 -6.91 -1.05 2.53
CA LEU A 27 -6.26 -2.21 1.93
C LEU A 27 -5.24 -2.80 2.90
N ILE A 28 -5.35 -4.10 3.16
CA ILE A 28 -4.42 -4.86 3.99
C ILE A 28 -3.70 -5.84 3.06
N ASP A 29 -2.38 -5.70 3.00
CA ASP A 29 -1.47 -6.42 2.10
C ASP A 29 -1.79 -6.23 0.60
N VAL A 30 -0.82 -6.61 -0.23
CA VAL A 30 -0.98 -6.65 -1.69
C VAL A 30 -0.15 -7.78 -2.27
N ASN A 31 -0.79 -8.64 -3.05
CA ASN A 31 -0.10 -9.63 -3.85
C ASN A 31 -0.70 -9.74 -5.24
N ILE A 32 -0.38 -8.76 -6.08
CA ILE A 32 -0.78 -8.77 -7.48
C ILE A 32 0.35 -9.42 -8.27
N ARG A 33 0.16 -10.69 -8.63
CA ARG A 33 1.14 -11.47 -9.40
C ARG A 33 1.26 -10.91 -10.81
N GLN A 34 2.48 -10.81 -11.35
CA GLN A 34 2.71 -10.31 -12.71
C GLN A 34 1.95 -11.10 -13.79
N ALA A 35 1.70 -12.39 -13.56
CA ALA A 35 0.88 -13.22 -14.43
C ALA A 35 -0.57 -12.71 -14.56
N ALA A 36 -1.12 -12.05 -13.52
CA ALA A 36 -2.44 -11.45 -13.54
C ALA A 36 -2.57 -10.28 -14.55
N ASP A 37 -1.45 -9.76 -15.02
CA ASP A 37 -1.41 -8.70 -16.03
C ASP A 37 -1.31 -9.26 -17.48
N ASN A 38 -1.25 -10.59 -17.64
CA ASN A 38 -1.31 -11.26 -18.94
C ASN A 38 -2.76 -11.71 -19.20
N ALA A 39 -3.38 -11.22 -20.27
CA ALA A 39 -4.74 -11.58 -20.62
C ALA A 39 -4.90 -13.06 -21.05
N ASP A 40 -3.80 -13.71 -21.43
CA ASP A 40 -3.77 -15.11 -21.85
C ASP A 40 -3.40 -16.07 -20.70
N ASP A 41 -3.24 -15.56 -19.46
CA ASP A 41 -2.98 -16.36 -18.27
C ASP A 41 -4.26 -16.52 -17.43
N ASP A 42 -4.48 -17.71 -16.87
CA ASP A 42 -5.66 -18.00 -16.04
C ASP A 42 -5.64 -17.33 -14.65
N THR A 43 -4.56 -16.61 -14.31
CA THR A 43 -4.45 -15.87 -13.06
C THR A 43 -5.51 -14.77 -12.99
N PRO A 44 -6.32 -14.71 -11.91
CA PRO A 44 -7.32 -13.65 -11.76
C PRO A 44 -6.70 -12.25 -11.81
N ASP A 45 -7.29 -11.36 -12.63
CA ASP A 45 -6.91 -9.94 -12.68
C ASP A 45 -7.38 -9.20 -11.41
N VAL A 46 -6.62 -9.38 -10.34
CA VAL A 46 -6.87 -8.79 -9.02
C VAL A 46 -6.69 -7.27 -9.05
N ALA A 47 -5.82 -6.75 -9.93
CA ALA A 47 -5.60 -5.31 -10.09
C ALA A 47 -6.86 -4.59 -10.59
N ARG A 48 -7.50 -5.11 -11.64
CA ARG A 48 -8.78 -4.59 -12.13
C ARG A 48 -9.87 -4.74 -11.10
N GLN A 49 -10.00 -5.92 -10.47
CA GLN A 49 -10.97 -6.15 -9.41
C GLN A 49 -10.84 -5.12 -8.28
N LEU A 50 -9.62 -4.83 -7.84
CA LEU A 50 -9.39 -3.78 -6.84
C LEU A 50 -9.83 -2.42 -7.38
N LYS A 51 -9.33 -1.98 -8.53
CA LYS A 51 -9.60 -0.63 -9.08
C LYS A 51 -11.08 -0.36 -9.33
N GLU A 52 -11.87 -1.36 -9.75
CA GLU A 52 -13.31 -1.25 -9.94
C GLU A 52 -14.07 -0.97 -8.63
N ARG A 53 -13.52 -1.36 -7.48
CA ARG A 53 -14.11 -1.15 -6.16
C ARG A 53 -13.70 0.16 -5.52
N LEU A 54 -12.61 0.77 -5.98
CA LEU A 54 -12.02 1.95 -5.34
C LEU A 54 -12.73 3.24 -5.77
N PRO A 55 -12.89 4.20 -4.85
CA PRO A 55 -13.31 5.55 -5.22
C PRO A 55 -12.23 6.24 -6.06
N ARG A 56 -12.66 7.28 -6.78
CA ARG A 56 -11.79 8.17 -7.55
C ARG A 56 -11.85 9.57 -6.95
N ASP A 57 -10.72 10.26 -6.94
CA ASP A 57 -10.68 11.66 -6.52
C ASP A 57 -11.17 12.61 -7.64
N ALA A 58 -11.15 13.92 -7.36
CA ALA A 58 -11.56 14.95 -8.31
C ALA A 58 -10.73 14.97 -9.61
N SER A 59 -9.54 14.36 -9.61
CA SER A 59 -8.68 14.21 -10.79
C SER A 59 -8.83 12.83 -11.46
N GLY A 60 -9.81 12.03 -11.05
CA GLY A 60 -10.11 10.71 -11.60
C GLY A 60 -9.16 9.59 -11.13
N ARG A 61 -8.28 9.86 -10.16
CA ARG A 61 -7.24 8.92 -9.70
C ARG A 61 -7.85 7.94 -8.69
N PRO A 62 -7.71 6.62 -8.88
CA PRO A 62 -8.21 5.65 -7.91
C PRO A 62 -7.41 5.76 -6.61
N TYR A 63 -8.06 5.58 -5.46
CA TYR A 63 -7.37 5.70 -4.17
C TYR A 63 -7.92 4.77 -3.10
N VAL A 64 -7.06 4.44 -2.13
CA VAL A 64 -7.43 3.88 -0.84
C VAL A 64 -7.31 4.95 0.23
N HIS A 65 -8.19 4.90 1.23
CA HIS A 65 -8.12 5.83 2.35
C HIS A 65 -6.94 5.50 3.25
N ALA A 66 -6.70 4.22 3.50
CA ALA A 66 -5.50 3.73 4.16
C ALA A 66 -4.99 2.44 3.51
N MET A 67 -3.69 2.17 3.63
CA MET A 67 -3.09 0.89 3.29
C MET A 67 -2.08 0.49 4.35
N MET A 68 -2.02 -0.81 4.64
CA MET A 68 -1.01 -1.38 5.52
C MET A 68 -0.44 -2.67 4.96
N LEU A 69 0.81 -2.95 5.33
CA LEU A 69 1.40 -4.28 5.17
C LEU A 69 1.53 -4.93 6.55
N THR A 70 1.16 -6.20 6.65
CA THR A 70 1.35 -7.01 7.85
C THR A 70 2.85 -7.25 8.09
N HIS A 71 3.61 -7.51 7.03
CA HIS A 71 5.06 -7.72 7.05
C HIS A 71 5.66 -7.55 5.63
N PRO A 72 6.99 -7.55 5.45
CA PRO A 72 7.62 -7.19 4.19
C PRO A 72 7.90 -8.38 3.25
N ASP A 73 7.33 -9.56 3.52
CA ASP A 73 7.56 -10.73 2.67
C ASP A 73 6.89 -10.53 1.32
N LYS A 74 7.45 -11.17 0.29
CA LYS A 74 7.12 -10.87 -1.12
C LYS A 74 5.64 -11.11 -1.41
N ASP A 75 5.05 -12.16 -0.86
CA ASP A 75 3.64 -12.53 -1.03
C ASP A 75 2.66 -11.65 -0.24
N HIS A 76 3.15 -10.61 0.45
CA HIS A 76 2.31 -9.59 1.09
C HIS A 76 2.52 -8.18 0.51
N CYS A 77 3.50 -7.99 -0.38
CA CYS A 77 3.79 -6.69 -0.99
C CYS A 77 3.95 -6.67 -2.52
N SER A 78 3.86 -7.83 -3.20
CA SER A 78 4.08 -7.92 -4.64
C SER A 78 3.10 -7.08 -5.46
N GLY A 79 3.65 -6.34 -6.43
CA GLY A 79 2.88 -5.50 -7.35
C GLY A 79 2.71 -4.05 -6.87
N LEU A 80 3.25 -3.69 -5.70
CA LEU A 80 3.21 -2.33 -5.16
C LEU A 80 3.72 -1.29 -6.17
N LEU A 81 4.95 -1.46 -6.69
CA LEU A 81 5.59 -0.53 -7.61
C LEU A 81 4.81 -0.37 -8.92
N ARG A 82 4.10 -1.42 -9.36
CA ARG A 82 3.35 -1.42 -10.61
C ARG A 82 2.00 -0.72 -10.46
N HIS A 83 1.26 -1.03 -9.40
CA HIS A 83 -0.14 -0.62 -9.27
C HIS A 83 -0.36 0.61 -8.38
N PHE A 84 0.62 1.03 -7.58
CA PHE A 84 0.50 2.15 -6.64
C PHE A 84 1.44 3.30 -6.99
N HIS A 85 0.98 4.51 -6.65
CA HIS A 85 1.80 5.72 -6.71
C HIS A 85 2.60 5.86 -5.42
N LEU A 86 3.92 5.99 -5.55
CA LEU A 86 4.85 6.26 -4.46
C LEU A 86 5.58 7.57 -4.76
N GLY A 87 5.96 8.31 -3.73
CA GLY A 87 6.46 9.67 -3.84
C GLY A 87 5.37 10.74 -3.67
N PRO A 88 5.74 12.03 -3.78
CA PRO A 88 4.80 13.14 -3.64
C PRO A 88 3.62 13.02 -4.60
N VAL A 89 2.42 13.39 -4.17
CA VAL A 89 1.22 13.35 -5.02
C VAL A 89 1.33 14.33 -6.20
N SER A 90 2.13 15.39 -6.03
CA SER A 90 2.47 16.33 -7.10
C SER A 90 3.27 15.71 -8.25
N SER A 91 3.96 14.58 -8.04
CA SER A 91 4.67 13.84 -9.09
C SER A 91 3.83 12.73 -9.72
N TYR A 92 2.52 12.66 -9.42
CA TYR A 92 1.63 11.67 -10.01
C TYR A 92 1.61 11.79 -11.54
N GLN A 93 1.99 10.71 -12.22
CA GLN A 93 1.97 10.66 -13.68
C GLN A 93 0.53 10.54 -14.18
N LYS A 94 0.05 11.58 -14.87
CA LYS A 94 -1.28 11.60 -15.50
C LYS A 94 -1.42 10.40 -16.44
N GLY A 95 -2.55 9.70 -16.36
CA GLY A 95 -2.83 8.52 -17.18
C GLY A 95 -2.19 7.21 -16.69
N SER A 96 -1.33 7.23 -15.65
CA SER A 96 -0.72 6.00 -15.12
C SER A 96 -1.72 5.00 -14.55
N GLY A 97 -2.89 5.47 -14.10
CA GLY A 97 -3.92 4.63 -13.49
C GLY A 97 -3.46 3.98 -12.18
N LYS A 98 -2.38 4.48 -11.57
CA LYS A 98 -1.85 4.02 -10.29
C LYS A 98 -2.74 4.47 -9.13
N ILE A 99 -2.83 3.63 -8.12
CA ILE A 99 -3.65 3.85 -6.92
C ILE A 99 -2.90 4.76 -5.95
N ILE A 100 -3.57 5.79 -5.44
CA ILE A 100 -3.04 6.66 -4.39
C ILE A 100 -3.29 6.02 -3.01
N ILE A 101 -2.23 5.97 -2.20
CA ILE A 101 -2.30 5.60 -0.79
C ILE A 101 -2.41 6.89 0.03
N ARG A 102 -3.63 7.28 0.41
CA ARG A 102 -3.84 8.56 1.12
C ARG A 102 -3.23 8.58 2.52
N GLU A 103 -3.28 7.43 3.19
CA GLU A 103 -2.66 7.23 4.49
C GLU A 103 -1.95 5.89 4.51
N MET A 104 -0.67 5.90 4.85
CA MET A 104 0.15 4.71 4.92
C MET A 104 0.28 4.29 6.38
N TRP A 105 -0.10 3.07 6.71
CA TRP A 105 0.04 2.53 8.05
C TRP A 105 1.22 1.58 8.07
N SER A 106 2.30 1.95 8.74
CA SER A 106 3.56 1.21 8.67
C SER A 106 4.15 1.00 10.05
N SER A 107 4.68 -0.20 10.31
CA SER A 107 5.45 -0.49 11.51
C SER A 107 6.96 -0.48 11.19
N PRO A 108 7.78 0.37 11.83
CA PRO A 108 9.23 0.36 11.65
C PRO A 108 9.86 -0.99 12.04
N THR A 109 9.28 -1.66 13.05
CA THR A 109 9.77 -2.91 13.62
C THR A 109 9.86 -4.03 12.59
N VAL A 110 8.86 -4.18 11.70
CA VAL A 110 8.84 -5.28 10.72
C VAL A 110 9.96 -5.13 9.68
N PHE A 111 10.29 -3.90 9.28
CA PHE A 111 11.38 -3.64 8.32
C PHE A 111 12.78 -3.70 8.96
N ARG A 112 12.93 -3.27 10.22
CA ARG A 112 14.22 -3.34 10.94
C ARG A 112 14.62 -4.79 11.28
N ARG A 113 13.66 -5.66 11.59
CA ARG A 113 13.91 -7.10 11.83
C ARG A 113 14.38 -7.80 10.56
N ALA A 114 13.77 -7.49 9.42
CA ALA A 114 14.18 -8.04 8.13
C ALA A 114 15.64 -7.68 7.80
N GLN A 115 16.09 -6.45 8.08
CA GLN A 115 17.48 -6.02 7.84
C GLN A 115 18.54 -6.72 8.73
N LYS A 116 18.13 -7.29 9.88
CA LYS A 116 19.05 -7.95 10.83
C LYS A 116 19.28 -9.42 10.52
N LYS A 117 18.38 -10.05 9.78
CA LYS A 117 18.53 -11.42 9.31
C LYS A 117 18.90 -11.33 7.83
N THR A 118 19.63 -12.30 7.30
CA THR A 118 20.15 -12.36 5.91
C THR A 118 19.07 -12.46 4.81
N PHE A 119 17.90 -11.84 4.99
CA PHE A 119 16.81 -11.79 4.03
C PHE A 119 16.91 -10.51 3.20
N ASP A 120 17.19 -10.67 1.91
CA ASP A 120 17.11 -9.54 0.99
C ASP A 120 15.65 -9.20 0.71
N LEU A 121 15.25 -7.98 1.08
CA LEU A 121 13.91 -7.49 0.82
C LEU A 121 13.69 -7.37 -0.69
N CYS A 122 12.52 -7.80 -1.16
CA CYS A 122 12.15 -7.64 -2.56
C CYS A 122 12.03 -6.13 -2.92
N PRO A 123 12.05 -5.77 -4.22
CA PRO A 123 11.94 -4.38 -4.66
C PRO A 123 10.69 -3.66 -4.11
N ASP A 124 9.55 -4.34 -4.05
CA ASP A 124 8.30 -3.78 -3.53
C ASP A 124 8.39 -3.48 -2.02
N ALA A 125 8.96 -4.39 -1.23
CA ALA A 125 9.20 -4.16 0.20
C ALA A 125 10.17 -2.99 0.44
N LYS A 126 11.25 -2.89 -0.35
CA LYS A 126 12.18 -1.76 -0.32
C LYS A 126 11.47 -0.45 -0.68
N ALA A 127 10.57 -0.47 -1.66
CA ALA A 127 9.80 0.68 -2.09
C ALA A 127 8.82 1.15 -1.00
N TRP A 128 8.11 0.23 -0.34
CA TRP A 128 7.26 0.53 0.83
C TRP A 128 8.06 1.22 1.93
N ALA A 129 9.19 0.64 2.33
CA ALA A 129 10.03 1.20 3.38
C ALA A 129 10.58 2.59 3.01
N THR A 130 10.84 2.84 1.72
CA THR A 130 11.32 4.13 1.22
C THR A 130 10.23 5.19 1.28
N GLU A 131 9.02 4.87 0.82
CA GLU A 131 7.87 5.78 0.89
C GLU A 131 7.48 6.10 2.33
N ALA A 132 7.51 5.11 3.23
CA ALA A 132 7.24 5.33 4.65
C ALA A 132 8.22 6.35 5.25
N ARG A 133 9.53 6.16 5.02
CA ARG A 133 10.57 7.08 5.51
C ARG A 133 10.42 8.48 4.91
N ARG A 134 10.03 8.59 3.64
CA ARG A 134 9.75 9.88 2.98
C ARG A 134 8.64 10.63 3.71
N ARG A 135 7.52 9.98 4.02
CA ARG A 135 6.37 10.59 4.72
C ARG A 135 6.73 11.00 6.16
N VAL A 136 7.51 10.19 6.88
CA VAL A 136 8.04 10.57 8.21
C VAL A 136 8.94 11.80 8.12
N ALA A 137 9.87 11.84 7.15
CA ALA A 137 10.75 12.97 6.96
C ALA A 137 9.96 14.25 6.61
N GLN A 138 8.95 14.12 5.76
CA GLN A 138 8.05 15.23 5.42
C GLN A 138 7.32 15.77 6.65
N TYR A 139 6.77 14.90 7.50
CA TYR A 139 6.15 15.31 8.77
C TYR A 139 7.13 16.03 9.69
N ARG A 140 8.35 15.49 9.86
CA ARG A 140 9.39 16.13 10.69
C ARG A 140 9.79 17.51 10.18
N ASN A 141 9.80 17.71 8.87
CA ASN A 141 10.15 18.98 8.25
C ASN A 141 9.02 20.02 8.30
N LEU A 142 7.77 19.58 8.14
CA LEU A 142 6.62 20.49 8.02
C LEU A 142 5.85 20.69 9.34
N GLY A 143 5.98 19.76 10.29
CA GLY A 143 5.14 19.70 11.50
C GLY A 143 3.72 19.18 11.26
N TYR A 144 3.37 18.81 10.02
CA TYR A 144 2.09 18.23 9.64
C TYR A 144 2.25 17.27 8.45
N CYS A 145 1.26 16.41 8.24
CA CYS A 145 1.19 15.55 7.06
C CYS A 145 0.26 16.16 6.00
N PRO A 146 0.75 16.45 4.78
CA PRO A 146 -0.11 16.88 3.68
C PRO A 146 -1.25 15.89 3.42
N ASP A 147 -2.38 16.39 2.92
CA ASP A 147 -3.48 15.51 2.51
C ASP A 147 -3.00 14.55 1.41
N GLN A 148 -3.50 13.32 1.44
CA GLN A 148 -3.12 12.21 0.55
C GLN A 148 -1.68 11.66 0.73
N GLU A 149 -0.88 12.22 1.65
CA GLU A 149 0.48 11.76 1.94
C GLU A 149 0.67 11.41 3.43
N ARG A 150 -0.42 11.15 4.15
CA ARG A 150 -0.38 10.86 5.58
C ARG A 150 0.34 9.55 5.87
N ILE A 151 0.94 9.48 7.05
CA ILE A 151 1.51 8.25 7.59
C ILE A 151 1.07 8.07 9.05
N LEU A 152 0.73 6.84 9.40
CA LEU A 152 0.53 6.39 10.77
C LEU A 152 1.61 5.36 11.08
N ILE A 153 2.39 5.63 12.13
CA ILE A 153 3.40 4.70 12.63
C ILE A 153 2.74 3.79 13.65
N LEU A 154 2.76 2.48 13.39
CA LEU A 154 2.14 1.47 14.22
C LEU A 154 3.16 0.76 15.11
N GLY A 155 2.83 0.69 16.40
CA GLY A 155 3.65 0.07 17.43
C GLY A 155 4.68 1.01 18.04
N GLN A 156 5.30 0.54 19.12
CA GLN A 156 6.42 1.21 19.77
C GLN A 156 7.71 0.52 19.35
N ASP A 157 8.67 1.28 18.83
CA ASP A 157 10.00 0.75 18.53
C ASP A 157 10.84 0.71 19.82
N VAL A 158 11.83 -0.19 19.87
CA VAL A 158 12.81 -0.23 20.96
C VAL A 158 13.61 1.07 20.98
N ASP A 159 13.98 1.50 22.19
CA ASP A 159 14.75 2.73 22.45
C ASP A 159 14.05 4.05 22.05
N GLY A 160 12.70 4.07 21.98
CA GLY A 160 11.95 5.30 21.68
C GLY A 160 12.08 5.80 20.23
N LYS A 161 12.40 4.90 19.30
CA LYS A 161 12.66 5.23 17.87
C LYS A 161 11.41 5.24 16.98
N THR A 162 10.22 5.39 17.56
CA THR A 162 8.94 5.47 16.83
C THR A 162 8.85 6.74 16.00
#